data_AF-A0A7R9LRC3-F1
#
_entry.id   AF-A0A7R9LRC3-F1
#
_cell.length_a   1.000
_cell.length_b   1.000
_cell.length_c   1.000
_cell.angle_alpha   90.00
_cell.angle_beta   90.00
_cell.angle_gamma   90.00
#
_symmetry.space_group_name_H-M   'P 1'
#
loop_
_entity.id
_entity.type
_entity.pdbx_description
1 polymer ?
#
loop_
_entity_poly.entity_id
_entity_poly.type
_entity_poly.pdbx_seq_one_letter_code
_entity_poly.pdbx_strand_id
1 'polypeptide(L)'
;LFPNDYFKNVQNLRRWSTDYAFNQLRKPNLKGDWRKHARAAVVNAYYNALENSIEFPAGILQGSFFSRDKPNYLNFGGIGFVIGHEITHGFDDRGRQFDKDGNNKNWWDSQTDSNFKDRA
;
A
#
# COMPACT_ATOMS: atom_id res chain seq x y z
N LEU A 1 -30.29 2.62 -2.94
CA LEU A 1 -29.75 3.11 -4.22
C LEU A 1 -30.91 3.53 -5.11
N PHE A 2 -30.76 4.60 -5.88
CA PHE A 2 -31.76 5.12 -6.81
C PHE A 2 -31.37 4.65 -8.23
N PRO A 3 -32.00 3.61 -8.80
CA PRO A 3 -31.50 2.92 -10.00
C PRO A 3 -31.24 3.84 -11.20
N ASN A 4 -32.02 4.92 -11.34
CA ASN A 4 -31.96 5.84 -12.49
C ASN A 4 -31.38 7.22 -12.14
N ASP A 5 -30.81 7.40 -10.94
CA ASP A 5 -30.26 8.69 -10.50
C ASP A 5 -28.81 8.53 -10.05
N TYR A 6 -27.90 8.60 -11.02
CA TYR A 6 -26.47 8.45 -10.80
C TYR A 6 -25.91 9.55 -9.88
N PHE A 7 -26.31 10.81 -10.10
CA PHE A 7 -25.81 11.94 -9.31
C PHE A 7 -26.15 11.78 -7.84
N LYS A 8 -27.41 11.45 -7.53
CA LYS A 8 -27.85 11.20 -6.15
C LYS A 8 -27.16 10.00 -5.53
N ASN A 9 -26.92 8.93 -6.28
CA ASN A 9 -26.15 7.79 -5.78
C ASN A 9 -24.72 8.20 -5.40
N VAL A 10 -24.02 8.96 -6.26
CA VAL A 10 -22.67 9.46 -5.97
C VAL A 10 -22.67 10.38 -4.75
N GLN A 11 -23.64 11.28 -4.63
CA GLN A 11 -23.76 12.16 -3.47
C GLN A 11 -23.97 11.37 -2.17
N ASN A 12 -24.85 10.37 -2.18
CA ASN A 12 -25.09 9.52 -1.01
C ASN A 12 -23.86 8.69 -0.62
N LEU A 13 -23.15 8.14 -1.60
CA LEU A 13 -21.90 7.40 -1.36
C LEU A 13 -20.81 8.29 -0.77
N ARG A 14 -20.66 9.53 -1.28
CA ARG A 14 -19.71 10.51 -0.74
C ARG A 14 -20.06 10.87 0.70
N ARG A 15 -21.34 11.15 0.99
CA ARG A 15 -21.80 11.45 2.35
C ARG A 15 -21.48 10.28 3.30
N TRP A 16 -21.86 9.07 2.93
CA TRP A 16 -21.57 7.88 3.72
C TRP A 16 -20.07 7.69 3.95
N SER A 17 -19.23 7.86 2.91
CA SER A 17 -17.78 7.71 3.02
C SER A 17 -17.17 8.72 3.99
N THR A 18 -17.64 9.97 3.96
CA THR A 18 -17.22 11.03 4.87
C THR A 18 -17.65 10.71 6.31
N ASP A 19 -18.91 10.36 6.52
CA ASP A 19 -19.45 10.01 7.84
C ASP A 19 -18.72 8.79 8.42
N TYR A 20 -18.45 7.77 7.60
CA TYR A 20 -17.67 6.59 7.99
C TYR A 20 -16.26 6.96 8.43
N ALA A 21 -15.56 7.80 7.67
CA ALA A 21 -14.19 8.22 7.98
C ALA A 21 -14.12 9.00 9.30
N PHE A 22 -15.02 9.96 9.52
CA PHE A 22 -15.08 10.70 10.79
C PHE A 22 -15.39 9.79 11.98
N ASN A 23 -16.24 8.78 11.80
CA ASN A 23 -16.54 7.80 12.83
C ASN A 23 -15.35 6.91 13.21
N GLN A 24 -14.25 6.91 12.46
CA GLN A 24 -13.04 6.17 12.82
C GLN A 24 -12.04 6.99 13.66
N LEU A 25 -12.19 8.32 13.76
CA LEU A 25 -11.15 9.21 14.32
C LEU A 25 -10.70 8.85 15.74
N ARG A 26 -11.60 8.34 16.57
CA ARG A 26 -11.32 7.97 17.98
C ARG A 26 -11.17 6.46 18.18
N LYS A 27 -11.17 5.68 17.10
CA LYS A 27 -11.00 4.24 17.15
C LYS A 27 -9.53 3.89 16.93
N PRO A 28 -9.03 2.82 17.57
CA PRO A 28 -7.67 2.37 17.32
C PRO A 28 -7.52 1.95 15.84
N ASN A 29 -6.32 2.15 15.30
CA ASN A 29 -5.99 1.61 13.98
C ASN A 29 -5.87 0.08 14.06
N LEU A 30 -6.77 -0.63 13.39
CA LEU A 30 -6.72 -2.09 13.28
C LEU A 30 -5.83 -2.46 12.10
N LYS A 31 -4.61 -2.97 12.38
CA LYS A 31 -3.68 -3.49 11.37
C LYS A 31 -4.28 -4.75 10.72
N GLY A 32 -4.14 -4.89 9.40
CA GLY A 32 -4.64 -6.07 8.68
C GLY A 32 -6.17 -6.14 8.54
N ASP A 33 -6.88 -5.01 8.70
CA ASP A 33 -8.31 -4.95 8.42
C ASP A 33 -8.56 -5.18 6.91
N TRP A 34 -9.12 -6.33 6.56
CA TRP A 34 -9.35 -6.75 5.17
C TRP A 34 -10.12 -5.71 4.35
N ARG A 35 -10.95 -4.87 4.99
CA ARG A 35 -11.72 -3.81 4.29
C ARG A 35 -10.82 -2.74 3.68
N LYS A 36 -9.64 -2.49 4.27
CA LYS A 36 -8.62 -1.58 3.74
C LYS A 36 -7.89 -2.18 2.54
N HIS A 37 -7.81 -3.51 2.49
CA HIS A 37 -7.08 -4.29 1.48
C HIS A 37 -8.01 -4.95 0.43
N ALA A 38 -9.29 -4.58 0.40
CA ALA A 38 -10.32 -5.27 -0.40
C ALA A 38 -10.20 -5.04 -1.92
N ARG A 39 -9.20 -4.27 -2.40
CA ARG A 39 -9.05 -3.86 -3.81
C ARG A 39 -8.40 -4.94 -4.68
N ALA A 40 -8.86 -6.19 -4.57
CA ALA A 40 -8.25 -7.36 -5.20
C ALA A 40 -8.18 -7.31 -6.73
N ALA A 41 -9.13 -6.62 -7.39
CA ALA A 41 -9.21 -6.52 -8.85
C ALA A 41 -8.28 -5.46 -9.47
N VAL A 42 -7.52 -4.73 -8.66
CA VAL A 42 -6.60 -3.70 -9.16
C VAL A 42 -5.32 -4.35 -9.69
N VAL A 43 -4.84 -3.86 -10.84
CA VAL A 43 -3.53 -4.25 -11.40
C VAL A 43 -2.50 -3.23 -10.90
N ASN A 44 -2.02 -3.41 -9.67
CA ASN A 44 -1.00 -2.57 -9.02
C ASN A 44 -0.39 -3.30 -7.81
N ALA A 45 0.59 -2.68 -7.14
CA ALA A 45 1.10 -3.07 -5.82
C ALA A 45 1.30 -1.82 -4.94
N TYR A 46 1.40 -2.00 -3.62
CA TYR A 46 1.51 -0.89 -2.67
C TYR A 46 2.35 -1.23 -1.44
N TYR A 47 3.04 -0.22 -0.91
CA TYR A 47 3.59 -0.18 0.43
C TYR A 47 2.80 0.76 1.34
N ASN A 48 2.53 0.33 2.57
CA ASN A 48 1.87 1.12 3.60
C ASN A 48 2.77 1.29 4.82
N ALA A 49 3.34 2.48 5.01
CA ALA A 49 4.26 2.78 6.10
C ALA A 49 3.62 2.66 7.50
N LEU A 50 2.32 2.96 7.65
CA LEU A 50 1.63 2.92 8.96
C LEU A 50 1.36 1.49 9.43
N GLU A 51 1.24 0.55 8.50
CA GLU A 51 1.07 -0.87 8.80
C GLU A 51 2.37 -1.66 8.61
N ASN A 52 3.41 -1.03 8.06
CA ASN A 52 4.65 -1.64 7.60
C ASN A 52 4.38 -2.92 6.78
N SER A 53 3.55 -2.77 5.75
CA SER A 53 3.03 -3.87 4.94
C SER A 53 3.20 -3.61 3.45
N ILE A 54 3.40 -4.70 2.69
CA ILE A 54 3.37 -4.71 1.22
C ILE A 54 2.14 -5.48 0.75
N GLU A 55 1.48 -4.96 -0.28
CA GLU A 55 0.17 -5.44 -0.75
C GLU A 55 0.23 -5.79 -2.23
N PHE A 56 -0.13 -7.04 -2.57
CA PHE A 56 -0.21 -7.53 -3.95
C PHE A 56 -1.63 -8.02 -4.24
N PRO A 57 -2.52 -7.13 -4.72
CA PRO A 57 -3.84 -7.51 -5.22
C PRO A 57 -3.78 -8.66 -6.24
N ALA A 58 -4.80 -9.52 -6.26
CA ALA A 58 -4.87 -10.62 -7.22
C ALA A 58 -4.76 -10.15 -8.69
N GLY A 59 -5.22 -8.93 -8.99
CA GLY A 59 -5.16 -8.35 -10.33
C GLY A 59 -3.75 -8.17 -10.89
N ILE A 60 -2.70 -8.02 -10.06
CA ILE A 60 -1.31 -7.94 -10.56
C ILE A 60 -0.66 -9.33 -10.75
N LEU A 61 -1.20 -10.39 -10.13
CA LEU A 61 -0.61 -11.73 -10.11
C LEU A 61 -0.93 -12.55 -11.37
N GLN A 62 -0.76 -11.94 -12.54
CA GLN A 62 -1.10 -12.55 -13.83
C GLN A 62 -0.24 -12.00 -14.98
N GLY A 63 -0.44 -12.57 -16.18
CA GLY A 63 0.12 -12.04 -17.42
C GLY A 63 1.64 -12.00 -17.41
N SER A 64 2.21 -10.83 -17.72
CA SER A 64 3.66 -10.62 -17.76
C SER A 64 4.33 -10.59 -16.39
N PHE A 65 3.57 -10.33 -15.31
CA PHE A 65 4.13 -10.22 -13.96
C PHE A 65 4.36 -11.58 -13.32
N PHE A 66 3.35 -12.45 -13.36
CA PHE A 66 3.42 -13.76 -12.73
C PHE A 66 2.65 -14.83 -13.51
N SER A 67 3.24 -16.02 -13.62
CA SER A 67 2.55 -17.25 -13.99
C SER A 67 3.32 -18.44 -13.43
N ARG A 68 2.56 -19.44 -12.93
CA ARG A 68 3.14 -20.70 -12.44
C ARG A 68 3.82 -21.51 -13.54
N ASP A 69 3.37 -21.36 -14.78
CA ASP A 69 3.83 -22.17 -15.91
C ASP A 69 5.04 -21.53 -16.66
N LYS A 70 5.52 -20.37 -16.19
CA LYS A 70 6.68 -19.68 -16.75
C LYS A 70 7.97 -20.05 -16.04
N PRO A 71 9.12 -20.05 -16.74
CA PRO A 71 10.43 -20.13 -16.10
C PRO A 71 10.60 -19.07 -15.00
N ASN A 72 11.21 -19.47 -13.88
CA ASN A 72 11.34 -18.61 -12.70
C ASN A 72 12.03 -17.27 -12.98
N TYR A 73 13.00 -17.21 -13.90
CA TYR A 73 13.71 -15.96 -14.22
C TYR A 73 12.76 -14.87 -14.76
N LEU A 74 11.68 -15.25 -15.45
CA LEU A 74 10.65 -14.28 -15.89
C LEU A 74 9.81 -13.80 -14.70
N ASN A 75 9.47 -14.69 -13.76
CA ASN A 75 8.76 -14.29 -12.53
C ASN A 75 9.65 -13.39 -11.65
N PHE A 76 10.95 -13.66 -11.55
CA PHE A 76 11.89 -12.80 -10.82
C PHE A 76 12.03 -11.43 -11.48
N GLY A 77 12.12 -11.36 -12.81
CA GLY A 77 12.17 -10.08 -13.54
C GLY A 77 10.84 -9.31 -13.54
N GLY A 78 9.71 -10.02 -13.46
CA GLY A 78 8.37 -9.45 -13.37
C GLY A 78 7.98 -9.17 -11.92
N ILE A 79 7.19 -10.05 -11.31
CA ILE A 79 6.67 -9.85 -9.96
C ILE A 79 7.78 -9.75 -8.91
N GLY A 80 8.92 -10.42 -9.08
CA GLY A 80 10.06 -10.32 -8.16
C GLY A 80 10.63 -8.91 -8.07
N PHE A 81 10.75 -8.20 -9.20
CA PHE A 81 11.13 -6.79 -9.24
C PHE A 81 10.10 -5.93 -8.49
N VAL A 82 8.80 -6.15 -8.73
CA VAL A 82 7.72 -5.40 -8.05
C VAL A 82 7.77 -5.65 -6.54
N ILE A 83 8.01 -6.88 -6.09
CA ILE A 83 8.19 -7.19 -4.67
C ILE A 83 9.37 -6.41 -4.08
N GLY A 84 10.52 -6.39 -4.77
CA GLY A 84 11.68 -5.61 -4.35
C GLY A 84 11.39 -4.10 -4.31
N HIS A 85 10.63 -3.58 -5.27
CA HIS A 85 10.19 -2.20 -5.31
C HIS A 85 9.36 -1.82 -4.08
N GLU A 86 8.32 -2.60 -3.74
CA GLU A 86 7.47 -2.32 -2.58
C GLU A 86 8.22 -2.45 -1.25
N ILE A 87 9.17 -3.39 -1.14
CA ILE A 87 10.05 -3.48 0.03
C ILE A 87 10.92 -2.21 0.14
N THR A 88 11.41 -1.70 -0.99
CA THR A 88 12.30 -0.52 -1.02
C THR A 88 11.56 0.75 -0.60
N HIS A 89 10.24 0.84 -0.82
CA HIS A 89 9.43 1.94 -0.27
C HIS A 89 9.45 2.02 1.27
N GLY A 90 9.79 0.94 1.98
CA GLY A 90 10.06 0.99 3.42
C GLY A 90 11.35 1.71 3.80
N PHE A 91 12.23 1.96 2.83
CA PHE A 91 13.56 2.53 3.04
C PHE A 91 13.85 3.74 2.14
N ASP A 92 12.87 4.20 1.35
CA ASP A 92 13.00 5.44 0.59
C ASP A 92 13.05 6.68 1.50
N ASP A 93 13.14 7.87 0.92
CA ASP A 93 13.26 9.13 1.63
C ASP A 93 12.13 9.37 2.66
N ARG A 94 10.95 8.78 2.44
CA ARG A 94 9.78 8.88 3.32
C ARG A 94 9.65 7.65 4.21
N GLY A 95 9.76 6.45 3.64
CA GLY A 95 9.61 5.18 4.34
C GLY A 95 10.57 5.03 5.49
N ARG A 96 11.84 5.43 5.30
CA ARG A 96 12.88 5.36 6.34
C ARG A 96 12.54 6.12 7.62
N GLN A 97 11.59 7.07 7.57
CA GLN A 97 11.19 7.88 8.73
C GLN A 97 10.27 7.10 9.67
N PHE A 98 9.78 5.93 9.23
CA PHE A 98 8.88 5.08 10.00
C PHE A 98 9.64 3.88 10.57
N ASP A 99 9.44 3.59 11.85
CA ASP A 99 9.98 2.39 12.48
C ASP A 99 9.21 1.12 12.05
N LYS A 100 9.68 -0.04 12.51
CA LYS A 100 9.07 -1.34 12.20
C LYS A 100 7.58 -1.46 12.56
N ASP A 101 7.10 -0.63 13.49
CA ASP A 101 5.73 -0.63 13.98
C ASP A 101 4.86 0.42 13.26
N GLY A 102 5.44 1.18 12.33
CA GLY A 102 4.78 2.21 11.53
C GLY A 102 4.67 3.57 12.21
N ASN A 103 5.49 3.83 13.24
CA ASN A 103 5.53 5.13 13.90
C ASN A 103 6.53 6.04 13.19
N ASN A 104 6.15 7.30 12.94
CA ASN A 104 7.09 8.31 12.46
C ASN A 104 8.08 8.66 13.58
N LYS A 105 9.25 8.03 13.54
CA LYS A 105 10.28 8.09 14.57
C LYS A 105 11.62 7.87 13.90
N ASN A 106 12.56 8.80 14.09
CA ASN A 106 13.92 8.58 13.62
C ASN A 106 14.56 7.40 14.39
N TRP A 107 14.94 6.36 13.66
CA TRP A 107 15.61 5.16 14.16
C TRP A 107 17.02 4.99 13.59
N TRP A 108 17.51 5.95 12.81
CA TRP A 108 18.85 5.96 12.23
C TRP A 108 19.80 6.78 13.10
N ASP A 109 21.04 6.33 13.21
CA ASP A 109 22.13 7.17 13.69
C ASP A 109 22.33 8.39 12.78
N SER A 110 22.79 9.50 13.34
CA SER A 110 22.99 10.76 12.62
C SER A 110 23.90 10.63 11.40
N GLN A 111 24.97 9.83 11.51
CA GLN A 111 25.89 9.57 10.40
C GLN A 111 25.20 8.83 9.25
N THR A 112 24.39 7.82 9.56
CA THR A 112 23.66 7.03 8.56
C THR A 112 22.62 7.92 7.86
N ASP A 113 21.92 8.77 8.61
CA ASP A 113 20.94 9.72 8.06
C ASP A 113 21.57 10.72 7.09
N SER A 114 22.76 11.27 7.43
CA SER A 114 23.51 12.15 6.53
C SER A 114 23.94 11.41 5.26
N ASN A 115 24.57 10.25 5.41
CA ASN A 115 25.05 9.45 4.27
C ASN A 115 23.92 9.03 3.32
N PHE A 116 22.71 8.80 3.84
CA PHE A 116 21.54 8.52 3.02
C PHE A 116 21.14 9.73 2.20
N LYS A 117 21.02 10.89 2.85
CA LYS A 117 20.63 12.15 2.18
C LYS A 117 21.60 12.57 1.09
N ASP A 118 22.89 12.26 1.24
CA ASP A 118 23.91 12.57 0.22
C ASP A 118 23.76 11.71 -1.05
N ARG A 119 23.07 10.57 -0.97
CA ARG A 119 22.89 9.61 -2.09
C ARG A 119 21.47 9.62 -2.67
N ALA A 120 20.52 10.24 -1.99
CA ALA A 120 19.11 10.34 -2.38
C ALA A 120 18.92 11.47 -3.40
#